data_AF-A0A1H6UBV8-F1
#
_entry.id   AF-A0A1H6UBV8-F1
#
_cell.length_a   1.000
_cell.length_b   1.000
_cell.length_c   1.000
_cell.angle_alpha   90.00
_cell.angle_beta   90.00
_cell.angle_gamma   90.00
#
_symmetry.space_group_name_H-M   'P 1'
#
loop_
_entity.id
_entity.type
_entity.pdbx_description
1 polymer ?
#
loop_
_entity_poly.entity_id
_entity_poly.type
_entity_poly.pdbx_seq_one_letter_code
_entity_poly.pdbx_strand_id
1 'polypeptide(L)' 'MEQQHLHRIDPVNEILLFYDARIAPLDLFAYERLLELISDFGEKEVLHTLRAAASKRMRGDGILEWVYRRLSPGPSEK' A
#
# COMPACT_ATOMS: atom_id res chain seq x y z
N MET A 1 -8.28 -29.69 22.96
CA MET A 1 -7.07 -29.14 22.31
C MET A 1 -7.54 -28.10 21.32
N GLU A 2 -7.72 -26.86 21.75
CA GLU A 2 -8.10 -25.76 20.86
C GLU A 2 -6.82 -25.22 20.21
N GLN A 3 -6.60 -25.65 18.97
CA GLN A 3 -5.44 -25.24 18.18
C GLN A 3 -5.59 -23.77 17.77
N GLN A 4 -4.54 -23.02 18.07
CA GLN A 4 -4.30 -21.62 17.78
C GLN A 4 -4.56 -21.26 16.31
N HIS A 5 -5.77 -20.81 15.98
CA HIS A 5 -6.01 -20.01 14.78
C HIS A 5 -5.96 -18.53 15.18
N LEU A 6 -4.75 -18.07 15.49
CA LEU A 6 -4.47 -16.63 15.58
C LEU A 6 -4.81 -16.01 14.23
N HIS A 7 -5.89 -15.22 14.20
CA HIS A 7 -6.40 -14.52 13.04
C HIS A 7 -5.26 -13.79 12.31
N ARG A 8 -4.84 -14.33 11.16
CA ARG A 8 -3.97 -13.60 10.24
C ARG A 8 -4.75 -12.37 9.80
N ILE A 9 -4.23 -11.18 10.07
CA ILE A 9 -4.83 -9.92 9.63
C ILE A 9 -5.00 -10.01 8.12
N ASP A 10 -6.18 -9.61 7.65
CA ASP A 10 -6.46 -9.50 6.23
C ASP A 10 -5.39 -8.61 5.54
N PRO A 11 -4.81 -9.03 4.40
CA PRO A 11 -3.71 -8.29 3.78
C PRO A 11 -4.06 -6.85 3.40
N VAL A 12 -5.31 -6.58 3.02
CA VAL A 12 -5.78 -5.21 2.72
C VAL A 12 -5.78 -4.40 4.01
N ASN A 13 -6.32 -4.94 5.10
CA ASN A 13 -6.27 -4.28 6.41
C ASN A 13 -4.85 -4.02 6.89
N GLU A 14 -3.89 -4.92 6.65
CA GLU A 14 -2.47 -4.68 6.94
C GLU A 14 -1.95 -3.46 6.18
N ILE A 15 -2.27 -3.35 4.88
CA ILE A 15 -1.83 -2.22 4.04
C ILE A 15 -2.44 -0.91 4.50
N LEU A 16 -3.73 -0.89 4.79
CA LEU A 16 -4.44 0.31 5.25
C LEU A 16 -3.87 0.80 6.59
N LEU A 17 -3.68 -0.10 7.55
CA LEU A 17 -3.07 0.22 8.84
C LEU A 17 -1.61 0.69 8.69
N PHE A 18 -0.85 0.05 7.79
CA PHE A 18 0.52 0.47 7.51
C PHE A 18 0.58 1.88 6.93
N TYR A 19 -0.27 2.18 5.95
CA TYR A 19 -0.33 3.49 5.33
C TYR A 19 -0.67 4.58 6.35
N ASP A 20 -1.78 4.39 7.09
CA ASP A 20 -2.24 5.34 8.09
C ASP A 20 -1.17 5.63 9.16
N ALA A 21 -0.54 4.56 9.68
CA ALA A 21 0.43 4.68 10.77
C ALA A 21 1.81 5.21 10.35
N ARG A 22 2.22 5.01 9.09
CA ARG A 22 3.62 5.24 8.66
C ARG A 22 3.79 6.31 7.60
N ILE A 23 2.76 6.55 6.79
CA ILE A 23 2.83 7.40 5.60
C ILE A 23 2.05 8.69 5.82
N ALA A 24 0.72 8.58 5.94
CA ALA A 24 -0.19 9.71 6.02
C ALA A 24 -1.54 9.25 6.59
N PRO A 25 -2.28 10.11 7.30
CA PRO A 25 -3.64 9.80 7.74
C PRO A 25 -4.50 9.35 6.57
N LEU A 26 -5.29 8.31 6.80
CA LEU A 26 -6.14 7.72 5.79
C LEU A 26 -7.48 8.46 5.73
N ASP A 27 -7.65 9.30 4.70
CA ASP A 27 -8.95 9.87 4.33
C ASP A 27 -9.64 9.04 3.23
N LEU A 28 -10.85 9.45 2.84
CA LEU A 28 -11.64 8.73 1.84
C LEU A 28 -10.93 8.63 0.48
N PHE A 29 -10.24 9.69 0.06
CA PHE A 29 -9.52 9.70 -1.22
C PHE A 29 -8.29 8.77 -1.14
N ALA A 30 -7.51 8.85 -0.06
CA ALA A 30 -6.36 7.98 0.15
C ALA A 30 -6.78 6.51 0.24
N TYR A 31 -7.91 6.23 0.90
CA TYR A 31 -8.50 4.89 0.98
C TYR A 31 -8.89 4.34 -0.40
N GLU A 32 -9.66 5.10 -1.18
CA GLU A 32 -10.06 4.70 -2.53
C GLU A 32 -8.84 4.44 -3.42
N ARG A 33 -7.85 5.34 -3.38
CA ARG A 33 -6.61 5.19 -4.16
C ARG A 33 -5.76 3.99 -3.72
N LEU A 34 -5.71 3.66 -2.44
CA LEU A 34 -5.03 2.45 -1.98
C LEU A 34 -5.74 1.19 -2.45
N LEU A 35 -7.07 1.17 -2.42
CA LEU A 35 -7.84 0.04 -2.93
C LEU A 35 -7.66 -0.15 -4.43
N GLU A 36 -7.65 0.93 -5.21
CA GLU A 36 -7.34 0.89 -6.64
C GLU A 36 -5.95 0.31 -6.89
N LEU A 37 -4.92 0.79 -6.18
CA LEU A 37 -3.56 0.25 -6.29
C LEU A 37 -3.50 -1.24 -5.94
N ILE A 38 -4.20 -1.66 -4.90
CA ILE A 38 -4.26 -3.06 -4.50
C ILE A 38 -4.95 -3.89 -5.58
N SER A 39 -6.06 -3.40 -6.14
CA SER A 39 -6.79 -4.06 -7.21
C SER A 39 -5.93 -4.20 -8.49
N ASP A 40 -5.18 -3.16 -8.84
CA ASP A 40 -4.41 -3.11 -10.08
C ASP A 40 -3.10 -3.90 -10.02
N PHE A 41 -2.43 -3.92 -8.85
CA PHE A 41 -1.06 -4.45 -8.71
C PHE A 41 -0.91 -5.59 -7.71
N GLY A 42 -1.95 -5.85 -6.89
CA GLY A 42 -1.93 -6.86 -5.85
C GLY A 42 -1.33 -6.37 -4.52
N GLU A 43 -1.80 -6.95 -3.42
CA GLU A 43 -1.49 -6.54 -2.05
C GLU A 43 0.02 -6.58 -1.78
N LYS A 44 0.68 -7.64 -2.24
CA LYS A 44 2.10 -7.88 -1.96
C LYS A 44 3.00 -6.80 -2.55
N GLU A 45 2.77 -6.43 -3.80
CA GLU A 45 3.59 -5.44 -4.52
C GLU A 45 3.32 -4.02 -3.99
N VAL A 46 2.06 -3.70 -3.69
CA VAL A 46 1.69 -2.44 -3.06
C VAL A 46 2.33 -2.29 -1.69
N LEU A 47 2.22 -3.31 -0.83
CA LEU A 47 2.82 -3.30 0.50
C LEU A 47 4.35 -3.17 0.43
N HIS A 48 4.99 -3.90 -0.49
CA HIS A 48 6.43 -3.79 -0.70
C HIS A 48 6.84 -2.36 -1.09
N THR A 49 6.10 -1.75 -2.01
CA THR A 49 6.40 -0.40 -2.52
C THR A 49 6.13 0.68 -1.47
N LEU A 50 5.06 0.54 -0.68
CA LEU A 50 4.77 1.42 0.45
C LEU A 50 5.86 1.33 1.53
N ARG A 51 6.35 0.12 1.84
CA ARG A 51 7.48 -0.06 2.75
C ARG A 51 8.74 0.60 2.22
N ALA A 52 8.99 0.54 0.91
CA ALA A 52 10.11 1.24 0.28
C ALA A 52 9.96 2.78 0.38
N ALA A 53 8.76 3.32 0.18
CA ALA A 53 8.47 4.74 0.37
C ALA A 53 8.69 5.18 1.83
N ALA A 54 8.15 4.42 2.79
CA ALA A 54 8.33 4.66 4.22
C ALA A 54 9.81 4.62 4.64
N SER A 55 10.58 3.67 4.10
CA SER A 55 12.03 3.55 4.35
C SER A 55 12.81 4.76 3.84
N LYS A 56 12.31 5.43 2.81
CA LYS A 56 12.83 6.70 2.28
C LYS A 56 12.29 7.93 3.03
N ARG A 57 11.56 7.74 4.14
CA ARG A 57 10.89 8.78 4.94
C ARG A 57 9.91 9.64 4.13
N MET A 58 9.41 9.12 3.01
CA MET A 58 8.36 9.81 2.27
C MET A 58 7.10 9.84 3.14
N ARG A 59 6.45 11.01 3.24
CA ARG A 59 5.11 11.17 3.86
C ARG A 59 4.18 12.05 3.02
N GLY A 60 2.89 12.00 3.35
CA GLY A 60 1.85 12.87 2.78
C GLY A 60 1.26 12.39 1.45
N ASP A 61 0.43 13.25 0.88
CA ASP A 61 -0.57 12.90 -0.15
C ASP A 61 0.04 12.44 -1.48
N GLY A 62 1.25 12.90 -1.81
CA GLY A 62 1.94 12.54 -3.06
C GLY A 62 2.45 11.09 -3.12
N ILE A 63 2.34 10.30 -2.05
CA ILE A 63 2.92 8.96 -2.02
C ILE A 63 2.15 7.97 -2.84
N LEU A 64 0.82 8.03 -2.85
CA LEU A 64 0.04 7.09 -3.66
C LEU A 64 0.32 7.29 -5.14
N GLU A 65 0.51 8.53 -5.58
CA GLU A 65 0.95 8.82 -6.94
C GLU A 65 2.37 8.29 -7.21
N TRP A 66 3.29 8.47 -6.26
CA TRP A 66 4.65 7.92 -6.40
C TRP A 66 4.65 6.39 -6.48
N VAL A 67 3.86 5.72 -5.64
CA VAL A 67 3.67 4.26 -5.62
C VAL A 67 3.09 3.80 -6.96
N TYR A 68 2.04 4.47 -7.43
CA TYR A 68 1.43 4.20 -8.74
C TYR A 68 2.47 4.27 -9.86
N ARG A 69 3.25 5.35 -9.94
CA ARG A 69 4.29 5.53 -10.97
C ARG A 69 5.40 4.49 -10.86
N ARG A 70 5.69 4.00 -9.65
CA ARG A 70 6.73 3.01 -9.41
C ARG A 70 6.29 1.60 -9.82
N LEU A 71 5.01 1.28 -9.63
CA LEU A 71 4.40 0.00 -9.97
C LEU A 71 3.99 -0.07 -11.44
N SER A 72 3.56 1.07 -12.00
CA SER A 72 3.26 1.17 -13.41
C SER A 72 4.53 0.93 -14.21
N PRO A 73 4.56 -0.05 -15.15
CA PRO A 73 5.62 -0.12 -16.11
C PRO A 73 5.62 1.21 -16.86
N GLY A 74 6.72 1.96 -16.77
CA GLY A 74 6.88 3.16 -17.59
C GLY A 74 6.65 2.80 -19.06
N PRO A 75 6.28 3.75 -19.93
CA PRO A 75 6.22 3.48 -21.35
C PRO A 75 7.56 2.85 -21.73
N SER A 76 7.53 1.58 -22.13
CA SER A 76 8.66 0.97 -22.79
C SER A 76 8.81 1.77 -24.07
N GLU A 77 9.70 2.76 -24.08
CA GLU A 77 10.23 3.32 -25.30
C GLU A 77 10.84 2.14 -26.06
N LYS A 78 10.07 1.65 -27.04
CA LYS A 78 10.53 0.78 -28.11
C LYS A 78 10.96 1.64 -29.27
#